data_AF-A0A8S3SYV3-F1
#
_entry.id   AF-A0A8S3SYV3-F1
#
_cell.length_a   1.000
_cell.length_b   1.000
_cell.length_c   1.000
_cell.angle_alpha   90.00
_cell.angle_beta   90.00
_cell.angle_gamma   90.00
#
_symmetry.space_group_name_H-M   'P 1'
#
loop_
_entity.id
_entity.type
_entity.pdbx_description
1 polymer ?
#
loop_
_entity_poly.entity_id
_entity_poly.type
_entity_poly.pdbx_seq_one_letter_code
_entity_poly.pdbx_strand_id
1 'polypeptide(L)'
;MADVLTGNGMQINVTSRGEENFLRIANLLLLIATPAVREKFNEEFHPARLETVLKENRFPHLDSLKQKNVINPIQWDLLFPVSGNTSSEDFDLTLMICLINNFTNISVSDKLPFDGDISSGADLSRLKYYRNKIMHSNCSTLTDRTFNKWWEEISEVVSRLGGAGFEERCNLLQKRRFAYGECYIPTEFENRTGVRDPVPKGLRS
;
A
#
# COMPACT_ATOMS: atom_id res chain seq x y z
N MET A 1 26.30 16.57 -8.55
CA MET A 1 27.13 15.35 -8.52
C MET A 1 26.18 14.18 -8.64
N ALA A 2 26.50 13.25 -9.53
CA ALA A 2 25.56 12.35 -10.17
C ALA A 2 24.93 11.30 -9.24
N ASP A 3 23.61 11.18 -9.33
CA ASP A 3 22.82 10.06 -8.81
C ASP A 3 23.15 8.80 -9.60
N VAL A 4 23.76 7.83 -8.93
CA VAL A 4 23.93 6.48 -9.48
C VAL A 4 22.70 5.67 -9.08
N LEU A 5 21.80 5.49 -10.04
CA LEU A 5 20.66 4.58 -9.97
C LEU A 5 21.13 3.12 -10.04
N THR A 6 21.69 2.59 -8.96
CA THR A 6 21.81 1.13 -8.77
C THR A 6 20.50 0.60 -8.21
N GLY A 7 19.97 -0.51 -8.76
CA GLY A 7 18.67 -1.12 -8.46
C GLY A 7 18.48 -1.71 -7.06
N ASN A 8 19.01 -1.07 -6.03
CA ASN A 8 18.64 -1.25 -4.64
C ASN A 8 17.84 0.00 -4.23
N GLY A 9 16.71 -0.17 -3.56
CA GLY A 9 15.83 0.95 -3.16
C GLY A 9 16.57 2.14 -2.53
N MET A 10 15.94 3.31 -2.59
CA MET A 10 16.51 4.58 -2.11
C MET A 10 16.95 4.45 -0.64
N GLN A 11 18.26 4.44 -0.40
CA GLN A 11 18.84 4.52 0.93
C GLN A 11 18.85 5.98 1.41
N ILE A 12 17.84 6.36 2.20
CA ILE A 12 17.85 7.58 3.00
C ILE A 12 18.57 7.29 4.33
N ASN A 13 19.76 7.84 4.51
CA ASN A 13 20.33 7.95 5.85
C ASN A 13 19.44 8.90 6.66
N VAL A 14 18.72 8.37 7.66
CA VAL A 14 17.88 9.21 8.53
C VAL A 14 18.81 10.08 9.36
N THR A 15 18.81 11.37 9.07
CA THR A 15 19.64 12.37 9.76
C THR A 15 18.80 13.39 10.53
N SER A 16 17.48 13.38 10.33
CA SER A 16 16.55 14.30 10.95
C SER A 16 15.25 13.62 11.41
N ARG A 17 14.58 14.24 12.38
CA ARG A 17 13.23 13.84 12.81
C ARG A 17 12.23 13.86 11.65
N GLY A 18 12.37 14.80 10.72
CA GLY A 18 11.49 14.89 9.56
C GLY A 18 11.59 13.68 8.64
N GLU A 19 12.80 13.18 8.39
CA GLU A 19 13.03 11.96 7.62
C GLU A 19 12.48 10.73 8.33
N GLU A 20 12.65 10.64 9.65
CA GLU A 20 12.07 9.56 10.46
C GLU A 20 10.55 9.53 10.35
N ASN A 21 9.90 10.70 10.48
CA ASN A 21 8.45 10.82 10.33
C ASN A 21 7.96 10.40 8.94
N PHE A 22 8.70 10.76 7.89
CA PHE A 22 8.37 10.35 6.52
C PHE A 22 8.45 8.82 6.38
N LEU A 23 9.54 8.21 6.84
CA LEU A 23 9.71 6.75 6.80
C LEU A 23 8.67 6.01 7.64
N ARG A 24 8.26 6.56 8.79
CA ARG A 24 7.17 6.00 9.60
C ARG A 24 5.87 5.91 8.83
N ILE A 25 5.48 6.96 8.11
CA ILE A 25 4.26 6.94 7.29
C ILE A 25 4.41 5.98 6.11
N ALA A 26 5.56 5.97 5.43
CA ALA A 26 5.81 5.05 4.33
C ALA A 26 5.69 3.58 4.78
N ASN A 27 6.27 3.25 5.95
CA ASN A 27 6.17 1.92 6.55
C ASN A 27 4.77 1.61 7.08
N LEU A 28 4.04 2.60 7.59
CA LEU A 28 2.65 2.42 8.03
C LEU A 28 1.76 2.02 6.84
N LEU A 29 1.89 2.72 5.72
CA LEU A 29 1.17 2.39 4.49
C LEU A 29 1.56 1.02 3.96
N LEU A 30 2.86 0.71 3.92
CA LEU A 30 3.31 -0.54 3.34
C LEU A 30 3.05 -1.77 4.21
N LEU A 31 3.57 -1.75 5.44
CA LEU A 31 3.66 -2.92 6.30
C LEU A 31 2.38 -3.18 7.07
N ILE A 32 1.48 -2.20 7.17
CA ILE A 32 0.28 -2.27 8.02
C ILE A 32 -0.99 -1.98 7.22
N ALA A 33 -1.02 -0.89 6.44
CA ALA A 33 -2.20 -0.59 5.65
C ALA A 33 -2.41 -1.59 4.50
N THR A 34 -1.35 -2.06 3.82
CA THR A 34 -1.49 -3.07 2.76
C THR A 34 -2.16 -4.35 3.26
N PRO A 35 -1.74 -4.97 4.38
CA PRO A 35 -2.45 -6.15 4.87
C PRO A 35 -3.86 -5.85 5.39
N ALA A 36 -4.15 -4.65 5.93
CA ALA A 36 -5.51 -4.28 6.34
C ALA A 36 -6.44 -4.14 5.13
N VAL A 37 -5.95 -3.54 4.04
CA VAL A 37 -6.66 -3.50 2.76
C VAL A 37 -6.85 -4.90 2.20
N ARG A 38 -5.90 -5.82 2.43
CA ARG A 38 -6.02 -7.21 1.99
C ARG A 38 -7.15 -7.96 2.69
N GLU A 39 -7.36 -7.73 4.00
CA GLU A 39 -8.53 -8.28 4.69
C GLU A 39 -9.82 -7.84 3.98
N LYS A 40 -9.96 -6.53 3.74
CA LYS A 40 -11.12 -6.01 3.01
C LYS A 40 -11.22 -6.54 1.58
N PHE A 41 -10.09 -6.67 0.88
CA PHE A 41 -10.04 -7.23 -0.47
C PHE A 41 -10.52 -8.68 -0.50
N ASN A 42 -10.11 -9.50 0.46
CA ASN A 42 -10.48 -10.90 0.54
C ASN A 42 -11.96 -11.11 0.91
N GLU A 43 -12.60 -10.13 1.57
CA GLU A 43 -14.06 -10.12 1.75
C GLU A 43 -14.80 -9.95 0.40
N GLU A 44 -14.33 -9.03 -0.44
CA GLU A 44 -14.94 -8.74 -1.75
C GLU A 44 -14.58 -9.81 -2.80
N PHE A 45 -13.36 -10.34 -2.73
CA PHE A 45 -12.79 -11.33 -3.63
C PHE A 45 -12.27 -12.53 -2.84
N HIS A 46 -13.17 -13.44 -2.45
CA HIS A 46 -12.81 -14.62 -1.68
C HIS A 46 -11.59 -15.34 -2.30
N PRO A 47 -10.51 -15.63 -1.53
CA PRO A 47 -9.23 -16.12 -2.09
C PRO A 47 -9.37 -17.34 -3.01
N ALA A 48 -10.23 -18.30 -2.63
CA ALA A 48 -10.51 -19.50 -3.42
C ALA A 48 -11.16 -19.23 -4.79
N ARG A 49 -11.72 -18.04 -5.01
CA ARG A 49 -12.39 -17.62 -6.24
C ARG A 49 -11.63 -16.54 -6.99
N LEU A 50 -10.55 -16.00 -6.44
CA LEU A 50 -9.82 -14.88 -7.00
C LEU A 50 -9.38 -15.15 -8.44
N GLU A 51 -8.76 -16.31 -8.68
CA GLU A 51 -8.30 -16.70 -10.02
C GLU A 51 -9.45 -16.79 -11.03
N THR A 52 -10.58 -17.38 -10.62
CA THR A 52 -11.78 -17.47 -11.45
C THR A 52 -12.33 -16.09 -11.79
N VAL A 53 -12.47 -15.21 -10.79
CA VAL A 53 -12.96 -13.84 -10.98
C VAL A 53 -12.05 -13.06 -11.92
N LEU A 54 -10.73 -13.18 -11.79
CA LEU A 54 -9.77 -12.52 -12.68
C LEU A 54 -9.86 -13.04 -14.12
N LYS A 55 -10.02 -14.36 -14.31
CA LYS A 55 -10.20 -14.95 -15.66
C LYS A 55 -11.51 -14.51 -16.31
N GLU A 56 -12.61 -14.53 -15.56
CA GLU A 56 -13.93 -14.11 -16.04
C GLU A 56 -13.96 -12.62 -16.42
N ASN A 57 -13.20 -11.78 -15.71
CA ASN A 57 -13.14 -10.34 -15.95
C ASN A 57 -11.96 -9.91 -16.83
N ARG A 58 -11.19 -10.86 -17.39
CA ARG A 58 -10.01 -10.55 -18.20
C ARG A 58 -10.37 -9.68 -19.41
N PHE A 59 -11.32 -10.17 -20.21
CA PHE A 59 -11.82 -9.48 -21.39
C PHE A 59 -13.27 -9.03 -21.18
N PRO A 60 -13.64 -7.79 -21.51
CA PRO A 60 -12.78 -6.69 -21.97
C PRO A 60 -12.17 -5.85 -20.84
N HIS A 61 -12.55 -6.09 -19.57
CA HIS A 61 -12.31 -5.13 -18.48
C HIS A 61 -10.84 -5.00 -18.09
N LEU A 62 -10.18 -6.07 -17.63
CA LEU A 62 -8.77 -6.00 -17.22
C LEU A 62 -7.85 -5.65 -18.39
N ASP A 63 -8.13 -6.16 -19.60
CA ASP A 63 -7.39 -5.78 -20.80
C ASP A 63 -7.50 -4.26 -21.09
N SER A 64 -8.68 -3.66 -20.89
CA SER A 64 -8.84 -2.20 -21.01
C SER A 64 -8.02 -1.43 -19.97
N LEU A 65 -7.99 -1.90 -18.72
CA LEU A 65 -7.19 -1.28 -17.66
C LEU A 65 -5.68 -1.38 -17.95
N LYS A 66 -5.23 -2.51 -18.51
CA LYS A 66 -3.85 -2.68 -18.98
C LYS A 66 -3.52 -1.72 -20.12
N GLN A 67 -4.38 -1.63 -21.14
CA GLN A 67 -4.18 -0.73 -22.29
C GLN A 67 -4.13 0.75 -21.88
N LYS A 68 -4.89 1.13 -20.85
CA LYS A 68 -4.90 2.49 -20.28
C LYS A 68 -3.75 2.75 -19.30
N ASN A 69 -2.86 1.80 -19.07
CA ASN A 69 -1.78 1.85 -18.07
C ASN A 69 -2.27 2.09 -16.63
N VAL A 70 -3.50 1.70 -16.32
CA VAL A 70 -4.01 1.70 -14.93
C VAL A 70 -3.39 0.52 -14.17
N ILE A 71 -3.25 -0.63 -14.85
CA ILE A 71 -2.50 -1.79 -14.38
C ILE A 71 -1.21 -1.86 -15.19
N ASN A 72 -0.07 -1.74 -14.53
CA ASN A 72 1.24 -1.81 -15.18
C ASN A 72 1.65 -3.26 -15.50
N PRO A 73 2.68 -3.51 -16.33
CA PRO A 73 3.09 -4.87 -16.69
C PRO A 73 3.44 -5.77 -15.50
N ILE A 74 4.02 -5.22 -14.44
CA ILE A 74 4.43 -6.00 -13.27
C ILE A 74 3.21 -6.42 -12.46
N GLN A 75 2.26 -5.50 -12.25
CA GLN A 75 0.96 -5.83 -11.66
C GLN A 75 0.19 -6.82 -12.53
N TRP A 76 0.29 -6.71 -13.85
CA TRP A 76 -0.32 -7.67 -14.77
C TRP A 76 0.21 -9.09 -14.56
N ASP A 77 1.52 -9.24 -14.38
CA ASP A 77 2.16 -10.52 -14.14
C ASP A 77 1.79 -11.10 -12.76
N LEU A 78 1.40 -10.27 -11.79
CA LEU A 78 0.81 -10.73 -10.52
C LEU A 78 -0.62 -11.27 -10.70
N LEU A 79 -1.42 -10.65 -11.58
CA LEU A 79 -2.78 -11.10 -11.87
C LEU A 79 -2.81 -12.39 -12.70
N PHE A 80 -1.88 -12.52 -13.65
CA PHE A 80 -1.79 -13.64 -14.59
C PHE A 80 -0.37 -14.23 -14.65
N PRO A 81 0.11 -14.83 -13.55
CA PRO A 81 1.47 -15.35 -13.48
C PRO A 81 1.64 -16.59 -14.36
N VAL A 82 2.87 -16.78 -14.87
CA VAL A 82 3.23 -17.95 -15.69
C VAL A 82 3.07 -19.26 -14.93
N SER A 83 3.22 -19.24 -13.60
CA SER A 83 2.98 -20.39 -12.72
C SER A 83 1.51 -20.83 -12.66
N GLY A 84 0.58 -19.99 -13.13
CA GLY A 84 -0.86 -20.24 -13.15
C GLY A 84 -1.61 -19.83 -11.88
N ASN A 85 -0.93 -19.78 -10.73
CA ASN A 85 -1.58 -19.48 -9.44
C ASN A 85 -1.31 -18.02 -9.03
N THR A 86 -2.38 -17.25 -8.83
CA THR A 86 -2.35 -15.88 -8.32
C THR A 86 -2.82 -15.83 -6.86
N SER A 87 -2.30 -14.90 -6.08
CA SER A 87 -2.65 -14.70 -4.67
C SER A 87 -2.66 -13.21 -4.34
N SER A 88 -3.65 -12.77 -3.57
CA SER A 88 -3.72 -11.40 -3.04
C SER A 88 -2.58 -11.07 -2.07
N GLU A 89 -1.86 -12.08 -1.56
CA GLU A 89 -0.65 -11.90 -0.76
C GLU A 89 0.47 -11.16 -1.51
N ASP A 90 0.50 -11.31 -2.83
CA ASP A 90 1.51 -10.70 -3.68
C ASP A 90 1.06 -9.33 -4.23
N PHE A 91 -0.17 -8.90 -3.92
CA PHE A 91 -0.72 -7.64 -4.42
C PHE A 91 -0.33 -6.46 -3.54
N ASP A 92 0.08 -5.36 -4.19
CA ASP A 92 0.27 -4.07 -3.55
C ASP A 92 -1.07 -3.38 -3.24
N LEU A 93 -1.02 -2.37 -2.35
CA LEU A 93 -2.19 -1.59 -1.93
C LEU A 93 -2.94 -0.96 -3.12
N THR A 94 -2.21 -0.47 -4.13
CA THR A 94 -2.80 0.22 -5.28
C THR A 94 -3.53 -0.76 -6.21
N LEU A 95 -2.97 -1.95 -6.42
CA LEU A 95 -3.60 -3.01 -7.22
C LEU A 95 -4.90 -3.49 -6.57
N MET A 96 -4.89 -3.75 -5.26
CA MET A 96 -6.10 -4.15 -4.53
C MET A 96 -7.19 -3.08 -4.60
N ILE A 97 -6.84 -1.81 -4.38
CA ILE A 97 -7.78 -0.68 -4.50
C ILE A 97 -8.32 -0.56 -5.93
N CYS A 98 -7.46 -0.72 -6.95
CA CYS A 98 -7.87 -0.67 -8.34
C CYS A 98 -8.91 -1.74 -8.66
N LEU A 99 -8.68 -2.98 -8.23
CA LEU A 99 -9.60 -4.09 -8.45
C LEU A 99 -10.93 -3.88 -7.72
N ILE A 100 -10.90 -3.47 -6.44
CA ILE A 100 -12.12 -3.15 -5.68
C ILE A 100 -12.93 -2.08 -6.42
N ASN A 101 -12.29 -0.98 -6.83
CA ASN A 101 -12.97 0.14 -7.47
C ASN A 101 -13.59 -0.19 -8.84
N ASN A 102 -13.07 -1.20 -9.55
CA ASN A 102 -13.53 -1.53 -10.89
C ASN A 102 -14.52 -2.71 -10.93
N PHE A 103 -14.51 -3.58 -9.92
CA PHE A 103 -15.27 -4.84 -9.94
C PHE A 103 -16.26 -4.99 -8.78
N THR A 104 -16.35 -4.01 -7.89
CA THR A 104 -17.33 -3.99 -6.79
C THR A 104 -18.17 -2.72 -6.86
N ASN A 105 -19.15 -2.59 -5.96
CA ASN A 105 -19.93 -1.35 -5.80
C ASN A 105 -19.22 -0.29 -4.93
N ILE A 106 -17.98 -0.55 -4.49
CA ILE A 106 -17.20 0.37 -3.68
C ILE A 106 -16.48 1.35 -4.61
N SER A 107 -16.86 2.62 -4.53
CA SER A 107 -16.23 3.70 -5.29
C SER A 107 -15.10 4.35 -4.51
N VAL A 108 -13.94 4.48 -5.14
CA VAL A 108 -12.71 5.06 -4.56
C VAL A 108 -12.32 6.30 -5.35
N SER A 109 -12.22 7.44 -4.66
CA SER A 109 -11.85 8.73 -5.23
C SER A 109 -10.34 8.94 -5.26
N ASP A 110 -9.86 9.79 -6.18
CA ASP A 110 -8.49 10.34 -6.15
C ASP A 110 -8.35 11.51 -5.16
N LYS A 111 -9.47 12.06 -4.68
CA LYS A 111 -9.50 13.17 -3.74
C LYS A 111 -9.60 12.66 -2.31
N LEU A 112 -9.04 13.42 -1.37
CA LEU A 112 -9.22 13.15 0.05
C LEU A 112 -10.72 13.32 0.39
N PRO A 113 -11.38 12.29 0.96
CA PRO A 113 -12.78 12.38 1.36
C PRO A 113 -13.02 13.35 2.51
N PHE A 114 -14.29 13.61 2.82
CA PHE A 114 -14.69 14.32 4.02
C PHE A 114 -14.34 13.52 5.28
N ASP A 115 -13.79 14.17 6.31
CA ASP A 115 -13.25 13.52 7.52
C ASP A 115 -14.26 12.58 8.21
N GLY A 116 -15.55 12.94 8.27
CA GLY A 116 -16.59 12.11 8.90
C GLY A 116 -17.14 10.95 8.06
N ASP A 117 -16.73 10.79 6.79
CA ASP A 117 -17.17 9.69 5.95
C ASP A 117 -16.34 8.44 6.23
N ILE A 118 -16.90 7.50 6.98
CA ILE A 118 -16.23 6.24 7.37
C ILE A 118 -16.62 5.05 6.49
N SER A 119 -17.17 5.30 5.30
CA SER A 119 -17.47 4.22 4.34
C SER A 119 -16.18 3.54 3.84
N SER A 120 -16.29 2.28 3.41
CA SER A 120 -15.13 1.56 2.85
C SER A 120 -14.52 2.29 1.64
N GLY A 121 -15.34 2.92 0.80
CA GLY A 121 -14.88 3.71 -0.32
C GLY A 121 -14.06 4.92 0.12
N ALA A 122 -14.52 5.64 1.15
CA ALA A 122 -13.78 6.76 1.72
C ALA A 122 -12.47 6.31 2.38
N ASP A 123 -12.49 5.22 3.13
CA ASP A 123 -11.31 4.66 3.79
C ASP A 123 -10.22 4.25 2.78
N LEU A 124 -10.59 3.51 1.73
CA LEU A 124 -9.66 3.19 0.64
C LEU A 124 -9.17 4.45 -0.09
N SER A 125 -10.02 5.47 -0.25
CA SER A 125 -9.65 6.75 -0.87
C SER A 125 -8.61 7.51 -0.04
N ARG A 126 -8.73 7.50 1.30
CA ARG A 126 -7.72 8.11 2.20
C ARG A 126 -6.37 7.42 2.06
N LEU A 127 -6.34 6.08 2.09
CA LEU A 127 -5.08 5.33 1.93
C LEU A 127 -4.43 5.59 0.58
N LYS A 128 -5.22 5.58 -0.50
CA LYS A 128 -4.75 5.94 -1.85
C LYS A 128 -4.18 7.36 -1.90
N TYR A 129 -4.87 8.32 -1.28
CA TYR A 129 -4.41 9.71 -1.20
C TYR A 129 -3.05 9.83 -0.50
N TYR A 130 -2.90 9.23 0.69
CA TYR A 130 -1.66 9.28 1.46
C TYR A 130 -0.50 8.56 0.78
N ARG A 131 -0.76 7.39 0.19
CA ARG A 131 0.19 6.68 -0.68
C ARG A 131 0.72 7.59 -1.78
N ASN A 132 -0.19 8.26 -2.51
CA ASN A 132 0.19 9.16 -3.60
C ASN A 132 0.97 10.38 -3.09
N LYS A 133 0.62 10.91 -1.92
CA LYS A 133 1.36 12.02 -1.30
C LYS A 133 2.80 11.65 -0.94
N ILE A 134 3.01 10.46 -0.37
CA ILE A 134 4.36 9.95 -0.09
C ILE A 134 5.14 9.76 -1.39
N MET A 135 4.51 9.18 -2.41
CA MET A 135 5.17 8.80 -3.66
C MET A 135 5.50 9.92 -4.62
N HIS A 136 4.69 10.97 -4.62
CA HIS A 136 4.92 12.16 -5.43
C HIS A 136 5.51 13.31 -4.63
N SER A 137 6.01 13.04 -3.42
CA SER A 137 6.71 14.04 -2.64
C SER A 137 8.09 14.30 -3.23
N ASN A 138 8.41 15.57 -3.50
CA ASN A 138 9.78 15.99 -3.84
C ASN A 138 10.70 16.05 -2.61
N CYS A 139 10.16 15.81 -1.42
CA CYS A 139 10.88 15.85 -0.16
C CYS A 139 10.67 14.55 0.62
N SER A 140 11.71 14.06 1.26
CA SER A 140 11.64 12.88 2.13
C SER A 140 11.51 13.25 3.61
N THR A 141 10.86 14.37 3.92
CA THR A 141 10.67 14.87 5.29
C THR A 141 9.22 15.24 5.58
N LEU A 142 8.76 15.02 6.82
CA LEU A 142 7.46 15.48 7.33
C LEU A 142 7.63 16.23 8.65
N THR A 143 6.94 17.37 8.77
CA THR A 143 6.86 18.08 10.07
C THR A 143 6.11 17.23 11.09
N ASP A 144 6.40 17.41 12.39
CA ASP A 144 5.70 16.69 13.47
C ASP A 144 4.18 16.90 13.40
N ARG A 145 3.72 18.10 13.01
CA ARG A 145 2.30 18.40 12.82
C ARG A 145 1.67 17.57 11.69
N THR A 146 2.32 17.51 10.54
CA THR A 146 1.84 16.72 9.39
C THR A 146 1.88 15.23 9.71
N PHE A 147 2.96 14.77 10.33
CA PHE A 147 3.13 13.40 10.77
C PHE A 147 2.00 12.96 11.70
N ASN A 148 1.75 13.69 12.79
CA ASN A 148 0.73 13.33 13.77
C ASN A 148 -0.66 13.23 13.12
N LYS A 149 -1.01 14.21 12.27
CA LYS A 149 -2.28 14.20 11.54
C LYS A 149 -2.42 12.97 10.63
N TRP A 150 -1.41 12.71 9.79
CA TRP A 150 -1.47 11.59 8.84
C TRP A 150 -1.43 10.25 9.56
N TRP A 151 -0.66 10.14 10.63
CA TRP A 151 -0.59 8.94 11.45
C TRP A 151 -1.95 8.58 12.03
N GLU A 152 -2.61 9.54 12.68
CA GLU A 152 -3.95 9.37 13.25
C GLU A 152 -4.94 8.90 12.17
N GLU A 153 -5.10 9.67 11.09
CA GLU A 153 -6.06 9.36 10.03
C GLU A 153 -5.79 8.00 9.34
N ILE A 154 -4.52 7.67 9.08
CA ILE A 154 -4.19 6.37 8.47
C ILE A 154 -4.44 5.24 9.47
N SER A 155 -3.98 5.38 10.72
CA SER A 155 -4.11 4.32 11.73
C SER A 155 -5.57 3.97 12.03
N GLU A 156 -6.45 4.96 12.10
CA GLU A 156 -7.89 4.72 12.28
C GLU A 156 -8.51 3.95 11.10
N VAL A 157 -8.17 4.35 9.88
CA VAL A 157 -8.63 3.66 8.66
C VAL A 157 -8.16 2.21 8.64
N VAL A 158 -6.87 1.98 8.96
CA VAL A 158 -6.30 0.63 9.02
C VAL A 158 -7.04 -0.22 10.06
N SER A 159 -7.33 0.31 11.24
CA SER A 159 -8.09 -0.40 12.28
C SER A 159 -9.52 -0.71 11.84
N ARG A 160 -10.19 0.18 11.09
CA ARG A 160 -11.53 -0.09 10.55
C ARG A 160 -11.54 -1.17 9.47
N LEU A 161 -10.55 -1.18 8.59
CA LEU A 161 -10.47 -2.16 7.49
C LEU A 161 -9.98 -3.54 7.93
N GLY A 162 -9.01 -3.61 8.85
CA GLY A 162 -8.38 -4.86 9.27
C GLY A 162 -8.76 -5.34 10.67
N GLY A 163 -9.46 -4.53 11.46
CA GLY A 163 -9.86 -4.84 12.84
C GLY A 163 -8.79 -4.53 13.90
N ALA A 164 -9.11 -4.85 15.16
CA ALA A 164 -8.35 -4.44 16.35
C ALA A 164 -6.87 -4.90 16.36
N GLY A 165 -6.54 -6.03 15.71
CA GLY A 165 -5.16 -6.51 15.62
C GLY A 165 -4.22 -5.54 14.87
N PHE A 166 -4.76 -4.68 14.02
CA PHE A 166 -3.98 -3.69 13.28
C PHE A 166 -3.67 -2.43 14.09
N GLU A 167 -4.53 -2.08 15.06
CA GLU A 167 -4.27 -0.96 15.98
C GLU A 167 -2.97 -1.19 16.76
N GLU A 168 -2.78 -2.41 17.27
CA GLU A 168 -1.55 -2.76 17.98
C GLU A 168 -0.32 -2.70 17.07
N ARG A 169 -0.45 -3.15 15.82
CA ARG A 169 0.64 -3.05 14.83
C ARG A 169 1.02 -1.59 14.56
N CYS A 170 0.04 -0.70 14.45
CA CYS A 170 0.28 0.75 14.36
C CYS A 170 1.08 1.21 15.58
N ASN A 171 0.60 0.93 16.80
CA ASN A 171 1.27 1.34 18.04
C ASN A 171 2.72 0.84 18.15
N LEU A 172 2.97 -0.41 17.75
CA LEU A 172 4.31 -1.00 17.71
C LEU A 172 5.22 -0.27 16.70
N LEU A 173 4.72 0.00 15.49
CA LEU A 173 5.48 0.74 14.49
C LEU A 173 5.74 2.19 14.92
N GLN A 174 4.80 2.85 15.59
CA GLN A 174 5.00 4.21 16.09
C GLN A 174 6.11 4.30 17.15
N LYS A 175 6.30 3.24 17.93
CA LYS A 175 7.34 3.16 18.97
C LYS A 175 8.68 2.63 18.44
N ARG A 176 8.68 1.96 17.28
CA ARG A 176 9.90 1.41 16.67
C ARG A 176 10.93 2.52 16.46
N ARG A 177 12.19 2.26 16.82
CA ARG A 177 13.33 3.11 16.43
C ARG A 177 13.87 2.62 15.09
N PHE A 178 14.06 3.53 14.14
CA PHE A 178 14.76 3.20 12.90
C PHE A 178 16.26 3.22 13.20
N ALA A 179 16.95 2.09 13.03
CA ALA A 179 18.40 2.09 13.19
C ALA A 179 19.06 2.83 12.01
N TYR A 180 20.25 3.39 12.24
CA TYR A 180 21.02 4.07 11.21
C TYR A 180 21.33 3.09 10.07
N GLY A 181 20.91 3.40 8.84
CA GLY A 181 21.06 2.50 7.69
C GLY A 181 19.94 1.47 7.50
N GLU A 182 18.92 1.40 8.39
CA GLU A 182 17.65 0.69 8.12
C GLU A 182 16.76 1.52 7.18
N CYS A 183 17.32 1.93 6.05
CA CYS A 183 16.53 2.62 5.06
C CYS A 183 15.88 1.62 4.13
N TYR A 184 14.73 1.16 4.58
CA TYR A 184 13.79 0.47 3.72
C TYR A 184 12.75 1.50 3.30
N ILE A 185 13.00 2.18 2.17
CA ILE A 185 11.87 2.49 1.28
C ILE A 185 11.63 1.18 0.55
N PRO A 186 10.51 0.50 0.81
CA PRO A 186 10.19 -0.72 0.11
C PRO A 186 10.23 -0.49 -1.38
N THR A 187 11.00 -1.32 -2.07
CA THR A 187 11.00 -1.43 -3.53
C THR A 187 9.61 -1.74 -4.10
N GLU A 188 8.64 -2.15 -3.25
CA GLU A 188 7.20 -2.22 -3.56
C GLU A 188 6.60 -0.89 -4.03
N PHE A 189 7.17 0.26 -3.65
CA PHE A 189 6.68 1.55 -4.13
C PHE A 189 7.01 1.83 -5.61
N GLU A 190 8.10 1.24 -6.12
CA GLU A 190 8.49 1.31 -7.53
C GLU A 190 8.16 0.05 -8.33
N ASN A 191 7.76 -1.07 -7.71
CA ASN A 191 7.52 -2.35 -8.40
C ASN A 191 8.67 -2.66 -9.38
N ARG A 192 9.91 -2.89 -8.93
CA ARG A 192 10.99 -3.35 -9.82
C ARG A 192 11.30 -4.84 -9.73
N THR A 193 10.84 -5.50 -8.67
CA THR A 193 11.09 -6.92 -8.43
C THR A 193 9.90 -7.49 -7.68
N GLY A 194 9.15 -8.43 -8.26
CA GLY A 194 8.03 -9.13 -7.63
C GLY A 194 8.45 -10.06 -6.49
N VAL A 195 9.27 -9.55 -5.58
CA VAL A 195 9.81 -10.26 -4.42
C VAL A 195 9.00 -9.81 -3.21
N ARG A 196 8.47 -10.78 -2.47
CA ARG A 196 7.85 -10.53 -1.16
C ARG A 196 8.87 -9.89 -0.24
N ASP A 197 8.59 -8.68 0.19
CA ASP A 197 9.41 -8.04 1.19
C ASP A 197 9.19 -8.74 2.54
N PRO A 198 10.27 -9.17 3.21
CA PRO A 198 10.13 -9.86 4.48
C PRO A 198 9.56 -8.92 5.54
N VAL A 199 8.35 -9.21 6.04
CA VAL A 199 7.79 -8.54 7.22
C VAL A 199 8.83 -8.61 8.36
N PRO A 200 9.28 -7.46 8.91
CA PRO A 200 10.28 -7.43 9.98
C PRO A 200 9.86 -8.30 11.17
N LYS A 201 10.85 -8.97 11.79
CA LYS A 201 10.62 -9.77 13.01
C LYS A 201 10.05 -8.84 14.10
N GLY A 202 8.93 -9.24 14.72
CA GLY A 202 8.20 -8.44 15.71
C GLY A 202 6.92 -7.76 15.18
N LEU A 203 6.66 -7.81 13.87
CA LEU A 203 5.38 -7.42 13.24
C LEU A 203 4.60 -8.61 12.66
N ARG A 204 5.05 -9.83 12.97
CA ARG A 204 4.38 -11.09 12.61
C ARG A 204 3.48 -11.48 13.79
N SER A 205 2.21 -11.79 13.51
CA SER A 205 1.29 -12.43 14.46
C SER A 205 1.85 -13.75 14.96
#